data_AF-A0A524IZL9-F1
#
_entry.id   AF-A0A524IZL9-F1
#
_cell.length_a   1.000
_cell.length_b   1.000
_cell.length_c   1.000
_cell.angle_alpha   90.00
_cell.angle_beta   90.00
_cell.angle_gamma   90.00
#
_symmetry.space_group_name_H-M   'P 1'
#
loop_
_entity.id
_entity.type
_entity.pdbx_description
1 polymer ?
#
loop_
_entity_poly.entity_id
_entity_poly.type
_entity_poly.pdbx_seq_one_letter_code
_entity_poly.pdbx_strand_id
1 'polypeptide(L)'
;MSLFEDAGSYIRDDPLYKSGMSHMQNGKWEQAIKDLQDLLEKFPENKVAQKALDEVMFHANLDASGRKVRGKRWTLRLGPILLGIALVGLVSYLIVLGIITVTEFVKPIIAQAQENRRIEQILIEADAFLESGDVDLAGERYRPVLQNRPDDE
;
A
#
# COMPACT_ATOMS: atom_id res chain seq x y z
N MET A 1 42.86 52.33 -9.64
CA MET A 1 41.86 51.31 -10.03
C MET A 1 42.46 49.91 -9.78
N SER A 2 42.76 49.55 -8.51
CA SER A 2 43.44 48.27 -8.19
C SER A 2 43.14 47.67 -6.81
N LEU A 3 42.43 48.36 -5.91
CA LEU A 3 42.12 47.83 -4.57
C LEU A 3 40.98 46.80 -4.54
N PHE A 4 40.15 46.74 -5.59
CA PHE A 4 39.00 45.83 -5.65
C PHE A 4 39.36 44.43 -6.19
N GLU A 5 40.48 44.29 -6.91
CA GLU A 5 40.90 43.02 -7.51
C GLU A 5 41.65 42.14 -6.48
N ASP A 6 42.40 42.79 -5.59
CA ASP A 6 43.19 42.12 -4.54
C ASP A 6 42.31 41.51 -3.43
N ALA A 7 41.24 42.23 -3.06
CA ALA A 7 40.26 41.75 -2.08
C ALA A 7 39.52 40.48 -2.56
N GLY A 8 39.37 40.31 -3.87
CA GLY A 8 38.77 39.10 -4.46
C GLY A 8 39.71 37.89 -4.38
N SER A 9 41.02 38.10 -4.47
CA SER A 9 42.02 37.04 -4.33
C SER A 9 42.12 36.55 -2.88
N TYR A 10 42.16 37.48 -1.91
CA TYR A 10 42.29 37.14 -0.49
C TYR A 10 41.13 36.28 0.03
N ILE A 11 39.90 36.57 -0.39
CA ILE A 11 38.73 35.78 0.02
C ILE A 11 38.77 34.36 -0.54
N ARG A 12 39.25 34.18 -1.78
CA ARG A 12 39.37 32.82 -2.36
C ARG A 12 40.37 31.96 -1.61
N ASP A 13 41.32 32.59 -0.93
CA ASP A 13 42.30 31.91 -0.09
C ASP A 13 41.82 31.64 1.34
N ASP A 14 40.71 32.25 1.76
CA ASP A 14 40.13 32.06 3.09
C ASP A 14 39.72 30.59 3.30
N PRO A 15 40.04 29.99 4.47
CA PRO A 15 39.65 28.63 4.80
C PRO A 15 38.14 28.37 4.69
N LEU A 16 37.30 29.34 5.05
CA LEU A 16 35.83 29.22 4.96
C LEU A 16 35.37 29.16 3.51
N TYR A 17 35.99 29.96 2.63
CA TYR A 17 35.69 29.90 1.20
C TYR A 17 36.06 28.52 0.62
N LYS A 18 37.27 28.03 0.92
CA LYS A 18 37.73 26.71 0.46
C LYS A 18 36.88 25.57 1.01
N SER A 19 36.50 25.64 2.29
CA SER A 19 35.60 24.68 2.93
C SER A 19 34.23 24.69 2.26
N GLY A 20 33.62 25.86 2.10
CA GLY A 20 32.31 26.01 1.46
C GLY A 20 32.31 25.47 0.03
N MET A 21 33.34 25.78 -0.76
CA MET A 21 33.51 25.25 -2.12
C MET A 21 33.71 23.72 -2.14
N SER A 22 34.44 23.16 -1.17
CA SER A 22 34.58 21.71 -1.03
C SER A 22 33.25 21.05 -0.67
N HIS A 23 32.49 21.62 0.27
CA HIS A 23 31.16 21.13 0.62
C HIS A 23 30.19 21.20 -0.57
N MET A 24 30.28 22.25 -1.39
CA MET A 24 29.53 22.39 -2.65
C MET A 24 29.85 21.25 -3.63
N GLN A 25 31.12 20.96 -3.88
CA GLN A 25 31.54 19.88 -4.78
C GLN A 25 31.12 18.49 -4.28
N ASN A 26 31.04 18.31 -2.97
CA ASN A 26 30.58 17.08 -2.33
C ASN A 26 29.04 16.98 -2.22
N GLY A 27 28.28 17.93 -2.76
CA GLY A 27 26.81 17.97 -2.69
C GLY A 27 26.26 18.23 -1.28
N LYS A 28 27.08 18.73 -0.37
CA LYS A 28 26.71 19.03 1.03
C LYS A 28 26.24 20.48 1.15
N TRP A 29 25.13 20.81 0.50
CA TRP A 29 24.63 22.17 0.36
C TRP A 29 24.44 22.93 1.68
N GLU A 30 23.86 22.31 2.71
CA GLU A 30 23.63 22.97 4.01
C GLU A 30 24.95 23.42 4.68
N GLN A 31 26.01 22.61 4.57
CA GLN A 31 27.31 22.91 5.15
C GLN A 31 28.02 23.99 4.34
N ALA A 32 27.93 23.94 3.02
CA ALA A 32 28.47 24.97 2.14
C ALA A 32 27.83 26.34 2.39
N ILE A 33 26.51 26.39 2.55
CA ILE A 33 25.77 27.62 2.88
C ILE A 33 26.25 28.19 4.20
N LYS A 34 26.41 27.35 5.22
CA LYS A 34 26.87 27.78 6.55
C LYS A 34 28.28 28.39 6.49
N ASP A 35 29.23 27.69 5.88
CA ASP A 35 30.62 28.16 5.79
C ASP A 35 30.73 29.48 5.01
N LEU A 36 29.91 29.66 3.96
CA LEU A 36 29.87 30.89 3.17
C LEU A 36 29.10 32.03 3.87
N GLN A 37 28.13 31.73 4.72
CA GLN A 37 27.48 32.71 5.58
C GLN A 37 28.46 33.24 6.64
N ASP A 38 29.20 32.35 7.30
CA ASP A 38 30.25 32.73 8.27
C ASP A 38 31.34 33.60 7.59
N LEU A 39 31.62 33.35 6.31
CA LEU A 39 32.53 34.16 5.50
C LEU A 39 31.96 35.56 5.21
N LEU A 40 30.66 35.66 4.89
CA LEU A 40 29.98 36.94 4.66
C LEU A 40 29.81 37.75 5.94
N GLU A 41 29.69 37.12 7.11
CA GLU A 41 29.70 37.84 8.39
C GLU A 41 31.04 38.56 8.62
N LYS A 42 32.15 37.94 8.19
CA LYS A 42 33.48 38.55 8.27
C LYS A 42 33.73 39.59 7.18
N PHE A 43 33.15 39.40 6.00
CA PHE A 43 33.34 40.25 4.82
C PHE A 43 32.01 40.61 4.14
N PRO A 44 31.16 41.42 4.77
CA PRO A 44 29.77 41.64 4.34
C PRO A 44 29.63 42.37 3.01
N GLU A 45 30.63 43.16 2.61
CA GLU A 45 30.59 43.94 1.35
C GLU A 45 31.29 43.24 0.18
N ASN A 46 31.78 42.01 0.37
CA ASN A 46 32.55 41.33 -0.66
C ASN A 46 31.65 40.59 -1.68
N LYS A 47 31.69 41.08 -2.92
CA LYS A 47 30.94 40.51 -4.04
C LYS A 47 31.27 39.06 -4.37
N VAL A 48 32.51 38.61 -4.10
CA VAL A 48 32.94 37.22 -4.38
C VAL A 48 32.28 36.26 -3.41
N ALA A 49 32.28 36.59 -2.12
CA ALA A 49 31.62 35.78 -1.08
C ALA A 49 30.10 35.75 -1.31
N GLN A 50 29.50 36.89 -1.66
CA GLN A 50 28.07 36.99 -1.95
C GLN A 50 27.69 36.14 -3.16
N LYS A 51 28.44 36.23 -4.26
CA LYS A 51 28.21 35.42 -5.45
C LYS A 51 28.35 33.92 -5.18
N ALA A 52 29.34 33.52 -4.37
CA ALA A 52 29.52 32.12 -4.00
C ALA A 52 28.33 31.60 -3.18
N LEU A 53 27.82 32.38 -2.23
CA LEU A 53 26.63 32.01 -1.46
C LEU A 53 25.40 31.89 -2.36
N ASP A 54 25.18 32.85 -3.26
CA ASP A 54 24.04 32.83 -4.20
C ASP A 54 24.08 31.59 -5.10
N GLU A 55 25.25 31.23 -5.63
CA GLU A 55 25.45 30.04 -6.46
C GLU A 55 25.10 28.75 -5.68
N VAL A 56 25.61 28.62 -4.45
CA VAL A 56 25.32 27.46 -3.60
C VAL A 56 23.84 27.41 -3.25
N MET A 57 23.20 28.54 -2.91
CA MET A 57 21.77 28.59 -2.62
C MET A 57 20.92 28.23 -3.84
N PHE A 58 21.31 28.69 -5.04
CA PHE A 58 20.63 28.36 -6.28
C PHE A 58 20.68 26.86 -6.54
N HIS A 59 21.87 26.25 -6.46
CA HIS A 59 22.02 24.81 -6.59
C HIS A 59 21.28 24.03 -5.50
N ALA A 60 21.36 24.47 -4.25
CA ALA A 60 20.61 23.88 -3.14
C ALA A 60 19.10 23.92 -3.39
N ASN A 61 18.59 25.01 -3.97
CA ASN A 61 17.17 25.18 -4.25
C ASN A 61 16.73 24.39 -5.49
N LEU A 62 17.58 24.27 -6.52
CA LEU A 62 17.32 23.38 -7.67
C LEU A 62 17.27 21.92 -7.21
N ASP A 63 18.22 21.51 -6.39
CA ASP A 63 18.25 20.17 -5.79
C ASP A 63 17.07 19.99 -4.83
N ALA A 64 16.69 20.99 -4.04
CA ALA A 64 15.53 20.91 -3.15
C ALA A 64 14.19 20.87 -3.92
N SER A 65 14.12 21.56 -5.06
CA SER A 65 12.95 21.58 -5.95
C SER A 65 12.77 20.24 -6.67
N GLY A 66 13.87 19.55 -7.00
CA GLY A 66 13.84 18.17 -7.50
C GLY A 66 13.79 17.10 -6.40
N ARG A 67 14.23 17.42 -5.18
CA ARG A 67 14.53 16.45 -4.13
C ARG A 67 14.51 17.16 -2.77
N LYS A 68 13.34 17.25 -2.13
CA LYS A 68 13.20 17.60 -0.70
C LYS A 68 14.18 16.79 0.16
N VAL A 69 15.34 17.34 0.50
CA VAL A 69 16.24 16.75 1.50
C VAL A 69 16.73 17.84 2.44
N ARG A 70 15.86 18.17 3.39
CA ARG A 70 16.27 18.66 4.70
C ARG A 70 16.73 17.45 5.51
N GLY A 71 17.93 17.52 6.07
CA GLY A 71 18.57 16.43 6.78
C GLY A 71 17.72 15.85 7.92
N LYS A 72 17.76 14.51 8.01
CA LYS A 72 17.58 13.68 9.21
C LYS A 72 16.30 13.86 10.04
N ARG A 73 15.17 13.39 9.53
CA ARG A 73 14.23 12.53 10.27
C ARG A 73 13.62 11.58 9.25
N TRP A 74 13.51 10.30 9.55
CA TRP A 74 12.73 9.35 8.76
C TRP A 74 11.24 9.72 8.92
N THR A 75 10.81 10.83 8.30
CA THR A 75 9.41 11.22 8.12
C THR A 75 8.96 10.73 6.77
N LEU A 76 9.16 9.44 6.51
CA LEU A 76 8.39 8.79 5.47
C LEU A 76 6.94 8.87 5.93
N ARG A 77 6.13 9.69 5.26
CA ARG A 77 4.65 9.63 5.30
C ARG A 77 4.16 8.31 4.66
N LEU A 78 4.85 7.21 4.95
CA LEU A 78 4.40 5.85 4.68
C LEU A 78 3.28 5.48 5.63
N GLY A 79 3.08 6.18 6.76
CA GLY A 79 1.94 5.98 7.65
C GLY A 79 0.60 5.84 6.89
N PRO A 80 0.13 6.87 6.16
CA PRO A 80 -1.12 6.78 5.41
C PRO A 80 -1.07 5.77 4.24
N ILE A 81 0.07 5.56 3.59
CA ILE A 81 0.20 4.63 2.45
C ILE A 81 0.14 3.17 2.92
N LEU A 82 0.89 2.83 3.97
CA LEU A 82 0.86 1.52 4.62
C LEU A 82 -0.50 1.27 5.27
N LEU A 83 -1.15 2.29 5.83
CA LEU A 83 -2.53 2.17 6.32
C LEU A 83 -3.48 1.81 5.20
N GLY A 84 -3.36 2.45 4.02
CA GLY A 84 -4.16 2.13 2.84
C GLY A 84 -3.94 0.69 2.36
N ILE A 85 -2.67 0.27 2.22
CA ILE A 85 -2.32 -1.10 1.82
C ILE A 85 -2.81 -2.12 2.87
N ALA A 86 -2.68 -1.81 4.16
CA ALA A 86 -3.16 -2.66 5.24
C ALA A 86 -4.69 -2.78 5.23
N LEU A 87 -5.40 -1.69 4.94
CA LEU A 87 -6.86 -1.69 4.88
C LEU A 87 -7.38 -2.45 3.65
N VAL A 88 -6.74 -2.28 2.49
CA VAL A 88 -7.02 -3.09 1.30
C VAL A 88 -6.69 -4.57 1.53
N GLY A 89 -5.58 -4.86 2.20
CA GLY A 89 -5.19 -6.21 2.60
C GLY A 89 -6.19 -6.83 3.58
N LEU A 90 -6.65 -6.07 4.57
CA LEU A 90 -7.66 -6.48 5.54
C LEU A 90 -8.99 -6.81 4.86
N VAL A 91 -9.47 -5.93 3.97
CA VAL A 91 -10.70 -6.16 3.21
C VAL A 91 -10.57 -7.40 2.32
N SER A 92 -9.45 -7.52 1.60
CA SER A 92 -9.15 -8.71 0.79
C SER A 92 -9.12 -9.99 1.63
N TYR A 93 -8.51 -9.93 2.82
CA TYR A 93 -8.43 -11.06 3.75
C TYR A 93 -9.82 -11.48 4.25
N LEU A 94 -10.68 -10.52 4.61
CA LEU A 94 -12.05 -10.80 5.04
C LEU A 94 -12.90 -11.44 3.93
N ILE A 95 -12.71 -11.03 2.67
CA ILE A 95 -13.39 -11.64 1.52
C ILE A 95 -12.99 -13.11 1.38
N VAL A 96 -11.69 -13.41 1.44
CA VAL A 96 -11.18 -14.79 1.35
C VAL A 96 -11.71 -15.65 2.50
N LEU A 97 -11.70 -15.11 3.73
CA LEU A 97 -12.20 -15.81 4.91
C LEU A 97 -13.70 -16.11 4.77
N GLY A 98 -14.48 -15.15 4.29
CA GLY A 98 -15.91 -15.32 4.03
C GLY A 98 -16.20 -16.41 2.99
N ILE A 99 -15.45 -16.43 1.88
CA ILE A 99 -15.62 -17.45 0.83
C ILE A 99 -15.32 -18.85 1.38
N ILE A 100 -14.23 -19.03 2.13
CA ILE A 100 -13.86 -20.33 2.72
C ILE A 100 -14.97 -20.83 3.64
N THR A 101 -15.41 -20.00 4.60
CA THR A 101 -16.47 -20.36 5.54
C THR A 101 -17.80 -20.67 4.84
N VAL A 102 -18.19 -19.88 3.84
CA VAL A 102 -19.42 -20.12 3.07
C VAL A 102 -19.34 -21.45 2.31
N THR A 103 -18.20 -21.77 1.70
CA THR A 103 -18.08 -23.02 0.92
C THR A 103 -18.06 -24.28 1.78
N GLU A 104 -17.65 -24.21 3.05
CA GLU A 104 -17.71 -25.36 3.98
C GLU A 104 -19.08 -25.51 4.63
N PHE A 105 -19.75 -24.40 5.00
CA PHE A 105 -21.05 -24.45 5.70
C PHE A 105 -22.27 -24.49 4.77
N VAL A 106 -22.21 -23.96 3.54
CA VAL A 106 -23.39 -23.93 2.63
C VAL A 106 -23.55 -25.23 1.83
N LYS A 107 -22.45 -25.97 1.58
CA LYS A 107 -22.53 -27.29 0.94
C LYS A 107 -23.48 -28.28 1.65
N PRO A 108 -23.46 -28.45 2.99
CA PRO A 108 -24.36 -29.38 3.66
C PRO A 108 -25.83 -28.93 3.69
N ILE A 109 -26.10 -27.61 3.73
CA ILE A 109 -27.48 -27.08 3.77
C ILE A 109 -28.17 -27.28 2.41
N ILE A 110 -27.45 -27.05 1.30
CA ILE A 110 -27.99 -27.29 -0.03
C ILE A 110 -28.09 -28.80 -0.31
N ALA A 111 -27.14 -29.61 0.18
CA ALA A 111 -27.20 -31.07 0.03
C ALA A 111 -28.42 -31.69 0.74
N GLN A 112 -28.70 -31.30 1.99
CA GLN A 112 -29.90 -31.77 2.70
C GLN A 112 -31.20 -31.26 2.06
N ALA A 113 -31.23 -30.03 1.56
CA ALA A 113 -32.41 -29.49 0.88
C ALA A 113 -32.72 -30.19 -0.45
N GLN A 114 -31.70 -30.68 -1.17
CA GLN A 114 -31.90 -31.46 -2.39
C GLN A 114 -32.38 -32.89 -2.10
N GLU A 115 -31.92 -33.49 -1.00
CA GLU A 115 -32.34 -34.83 -0.60
C GLU A 115 -33.84 -34.87 -0.23
N ASN A 116 -34.30 -33.90 0.55
CA ASN A 116 -35.73 -33.79 0.90
C ASN A 116 -36.61 -33.60 -0.34
N ARG A 117 -36.20 -32.77 -1.30
CA ARG A 117 -36.94 -32.57 -2.55
C ARG A 117 -37.01 -33.83 -3.42
N ARG A 118 -35.95 -34.64 -3.44
CA ARG A 118 -35.96 -35.92 -4.19
C ARG A 118 -36.93 -36.91 -3.57
N ILE A 119 -36.97 -36.98 -2.24
CA ILE A 119 -37.91 -37.84 -1.52
C ILE A 119 -39.35 -37.37 -1.79
N GLU A 120 -39.62 -36.07 -1.66
CA GLU A 120 -40.93 -35.48 -1.96
C GLU A 120 -41.39 -35.81 -3.40
N GLN A 121 -40.50 -35.73 -4.39
CA GLN A 121 -40.84 -36.09 -5.77
C GLN A 121 -41.21 -37.57 -5.92
N ILE A 122 -40.46 -38.47 -5.27
CA ILE A 122 -40.75 -39.91 -5.32
C ILE A 122 -42.09 -40.23 -4.63
N LEU A 123 -42.40 -39.55 -3.53
CA LEU A 123 -43.68 -39.69 -2.83
C LEU A 123 -44.84 -39.21 -3.71
N ILE A 124 -44.72 -38.05 -4.35
CA ILE A 124 -45.77 -37.51 -5.25
C ILE A 124 -46.01 -38.46 -6.43
N GLU A 125 -44.95 -39.00 -7.05
CA GLU A 125 -45.07 -39.97 -8.14
C GLU A 125 -45.75 -41.25 -7.68
N ALA A 126 -45.39 -41.76 -6.50
CA ALA A 126 -45.96 -42.98 -5.95
C ALA A 126 -47.42 -42.79 -5.51
N ASP A 127 -47.77 -41.64 -4.92
CA ASP A 127 -49.13 -41.23 -4.58
C ASP A 127 -49.99 -41.13 -5.86
N ALA A 128 -49.45 -40.58 -6.95
CA ALA A 128 -50.16 -40.51 -8.23
C ALA A 128 -50.47 -41.91 -8.81
N PHE A 129 -49.59 -42.91 -8.60
CA PHE A 129 -49.85 -44.29 -8.99
C PHE A 129 -50.88 -44.99 -8.07
N LEU A 130 -50.94 -44.61 -6.79
CA LEU A 130 -52.01 -45.06 -5.89
C LEU A 130 -53.37 -44.49 -6.31
N GLU A 131 -53.42 -43.21 -6.68
CA GLU A 131 -54.64 -42.56 -7.19
C GLU A 131 -55.10 -43.15 -8.53
N SER A 132 -54.17 -43.62 -9.38
CA SER A 132 -54.50 -44.31 -10.63
C SER A 132 -54.93 -45.77 -10.44
N GLY A 133 -54.88 -46.30 -9.20
CA GLY A 133 -55.28 -47.66 -8.85
C GLY A 133 -54.24 -48.74 -9.15
N ASP A 134 -53.04 -48.36 -9.62
CA ASP A 134 -51.94 -49.29 -9.92
C ASP A 134 -51.04 -49.47 -8.69
N VAL A 135 -51.58 -50.20 -7.71
CA VAL A 135 -50.94 -50.44 -6.40
C VAL A 135 -49.59 -51.16 -6.55
N ASP A 136 -49.45 -52.03 -7.56
CA ASP A 136 -48.20 -52.75 -7.83
C ASP A 136 -47.06 -51.79 -8.23
N LEU A 137 -47.35 -50.80 -9.08
CA LEU A 137 -46.36 -49.82 -9.55
C LEU A 137 -46.00 -48.79 -8.45
N ALA A 138 -46.96 -48.40 -7.62
CA ALA A 138 -46.71 -47.55 -6.46
C ALA A 138 -45.73 -48.21 -5.47
N GLY A 139 -45.93 -49.51 -5.18
CA GLY A 139 -45.04 -50.27 -4.29
C GLY A 139 -43.59 -50.37 -4.79
N GLU A 140 -43.38 -50.40 -6.10
CA GLU A 140 -42.03 -50.34 -6.69
C GLU A 140 -41.37 -48.96 -6.52
N ARG A 141 -42.16 -47.88 -6.54
CA ARG A 141 -41.66 -46.50 -6.38
C ARG A 141 -41.34 -46.13 -4.95
N TYR A 142 -42.05 -46.68 -3.95
CA TYR A 142 -41.68 -46.51 -2.54
C TYR A 142 -40.50 -47.38 -2.09
N ARG A 143 -40.22 -48.49 -2.79
CA ARG A 143 -39.14 -49.43 -2.47
C ARG A 143 -37.78 -48.77 -2.19
N PRO A 144 -37.28 -47.82 -3.01
CA PRO A 144 -36.02 -47.12 -2.71
C PRO A 144 -36.09 -46.17 -1.50
N VAL A 145 -37.28 -45.63 -1.16
CA VAL A 145 -37.46 -44.75 0.01
C VAL A 145 -37.42 -45.55 1.30
N LEU A 146 -38.13 -46.68 1.33
CA LEU A 146 -38.21 -47.59 2.49
C LEU A 146 -36.88 -48.29 2.78
N GLN A 147 -36.06 -48.57 1.75
CA GLN A 147 -34.71 -49.14 1.95
C GLN A 147 -33.74 -48.16 2.63
N ASN A 148 -33.94 -46.85 2.46
CA ASN A 148 -33.11 -45.81 3.07
C ASN A 148 -33.68 -45.30 4.42
N ARG A 149 -34.95 -45.58 4.73
CA ARG A 149 -35.62 -45.31 6.02
C ARG A 149 -36.49 -46.51 6.42
N PRO A 150 -35.92 -47.55 7.03
CA PRO A 150 -36.67 -48.75 7.41
C PRO A 150 -37.57 -48.56 8.65
N ASP A 151 -37.51 -47.41 9.34
CA ASP A 151 -38.15 -47.18 10.65
C ASP A 151 -39.39 -46.25 10.63
N ASP A 152 -39.82 -45.75 9.47
CA ASP A 152 -41.08 -44.99 9.34
C ASP A 152 -42.24 -45.98 9.01
N GLU A 153 -42.62 -46.83 9.98
CA GLU A 153 -43.90 -47.59 9.99
C GLU A 153 -45.07 -46.74 10.52
#